data_AF-A0A0D9W699-F1
#
_entry.id   AF-A0A0D9W699-F1
#
_cell.length_a   1.000
_cell.length_b   1.000
_cell.length_c   1.000
_cell.angle_alpha   90.00
_cell.angle_beta   90.00
_cell.angle_gamma   90.00
#
_symmetry.space_group_name_H-M   'P 1'
#
loop_
_entity.id
_entity.type
_entity.pdbx_description
1 polymer ?
#
loop_
_entity_poly.entity_id
_entity_poly.type
_entity_poly.pdbx_seq_one_letter_code
_entity_poly.pdbx_strand_id
1 'polypeptide(L)'
;MAMARDFRVVLCTLLLVLGACHVTPAAAAGVRLSALSKTLVVEASPRAGQVLHAGEDTITVTWSLNTTAAAAAGADAGYKSVKLTLCYAPASQVGRGWRKAHDELSNDKACQHTIAERPYAAAGDGTFVYGVARDVPTASYYVRAYALDASGTQVAYGETAPEEYSFAVAGISGVTAPVRVAAGVLSACSVAALAVFLVLENRKKNK
;
A
#
# COMPACT_ATOMS: atom_id res chain seq x y z
N MET A 1 -14.02 9.26 71.46
CA MET A 1 -14.84 8.78 70.33
C MET A 1 -14.91 9.88 69.27
N ALA A 2 -13.83 10.08 68.50
CA ALA A 2 -13.73 11.16 67.51
C ALA A 2 -12.68 10.82 66.42
N MET A 3 -12.74 9.60 65.87
CA MET A 3 -11.77 9.15 64.86
C MET A 3 -12.38 8.22 63.81
N ALA A 4 -13.71 8.26 63.64
CA ALA A 4 -14.44 7.39 62.72
C ALA A 4 -15.24 8.14 61.64
N ARG A 5 -15.30 9.48 61.71
CA ARG A 5 -16.05 10.31 60.75
C ARG A 5 -15.22 10.80 59.57
N ASP A 6 -13.90 10.93 59.72
CA ASP A 6 -13.04 11.51 58.67
C ASP A 6 -12.58 10.50 57.62
N PHE A 7 -12.49 9.21 57.94
CA PHE A 7 -11.99 8.21 56.99
C PHE A 7 -12.99 7.87 55.87
N ARG A 8 -14.30 7.99 56.15
CA ARG A 8 -15.36 7.73 55.15
C ARG A 8 -15.45 8.82 54.10
N VAL A 9 -15.17 10.07 54.46
CA VAL A 9 -15.24 11.20 53.52
C VAL A 9 -14.04 11.19 52.58
N VAL A 10 -12.83 10.90 53.10
CA VAL A 10 -11.60 10.82 52.29
C VAL A 10 -11.61 9.64 51.32
N LEU A 11 -12.19 8.50 51.72
CA LEU A 11 -12.29 7.32 50.84
C LEU A 11 -13.32 7.51 49.71
N CYS A 12 -14.42 8.24 49.97
CA CYS A 12 -15.41 8.58 48.94
C CYS A 12 -14.91 9.64 47.95
N THR A 13 -14.08 10.59 48.37
CA THR A 13 -13.52 11.59 47.45
C THR A 13 -12.43 11.03 46.56
N LEU A 14 -11.64 10.04 47.01
CA LEU A 14 -10.63 9.41 46.16
C LEU A 14 -11.23 8.55 45.03
N LEU A 15 -12.38 7.90 45.26
CA LEU A 15 -13.04 7.05 44.25
C LEU A 15 -13.78 7.87 43.17
N LEU A 16 -14.14 9.13 43.43
CA LEU A 16 -14.82 10.01 42.48
C LEU A 16 -13.85 10.73 41.51
N VAL A 17 -12.55 10.83 41.85
CA VAL A 17 -11.55 11.51 41.01
C VAL A 17 -10.91 10.55 39.99
N LEU A 18 -10.94 9.23 40.22
CA LEU A 18 -10.47 8.22 39.25
C LEU A 18 -11.52 7.80 38.21
N GLY A 19 -12.78 8.25 38.33
CA GLY A 19 -13.89 7.85 37.46
C GLY A 19 -14.24 8.83 36.34
N ALA A 20 -13.61 10.01 36.28
CA ALA A 20 -13.91 11.04 35.29
C ALA A 20 -12.71 11.26 34.36
N CYS A 21 -12.96 11.10 33.06
CA CYS A 21 -12.02 11.33 31.94
C CYS A 21 -11.14 10.14 31.52
N HIS A 22 -11.73 8.95 31.36
CA HIS A 22 -11.43 8.17 30.17
C HIS A 22 -12.38 8.60 29.05
N VAL A 23 -12.13 9.77 28.48
CA VAL A 23 -12.59 10.04 27.11
C VAL A 23 -11.75 9.09 26.26
N THR A 24 -12.28 7.90 25.99
CA THR A 24 -11.77 7.13 24.86
C THR A 24 -11.84 8.07 23.67
N PRO A 25 -10.71 8.46 23.04
CA PRO A 25 -10.80 9.19 21.79
C PRO A 25 -11.69 8.33 20.90
N ALA A 26 -12.81 8.90 20.43
CA ALA A 26 -13.58 8.27 19.38
C ALA A 26 -12.55 7.88 18.33
N ALA A 27 -12.37 6.58 18.10
CA ALA A 27 -11.44 6.09 17.10
C ALA A 27 -11.73 6.92 15.85
N ALA A 28 -10.76 7.74 15.41
CA ALA A 28 -10.91 8.54 14.22
C ALA A 28 -11.34 7.57 13.13
N ALA A 29 -12.61 7.60 12.74
CA ALA A 29 -13.16 6.62 11.84
C ALA A 29 -12.36 6.75 10.55
N GLY A 30 -11.55 5.73 10.24
CA GLY A 30 -10.70 5.74 9.06
C GLY A 30 -11.54 5.96 7.81
N VAL A 31 -11.01 6.71 6.85
CA VAL A 31 -11.68 6.92 5.57
C VAL A 31 -11.86 5.56 4.89
N ARG A 32 -13.08 5.26 4.44
CA ARG A 32 -13.43 4.00 3.77
C ARG A 32 -13.56 4.24 2.28
N LEU A 33 -12.92 3.41 1.47
CA LEU A 33 -12.96 3.49 0.01
C LEU A 33 -14.40 3.39 -0.51
N SER A 34 -15.21 2.49 0.06
CA SER A 34 -16.63 2.33 -0.30
C SER A 34 -17.51 3.55 0.01
N ALA A 35 -17.06 4.43 0.90
CA ALA A 35 -17.77 5.68 1.22
C ALA A 35 -17.34 6.85 0.32
N LEU A 36 -16.27 6.70 -0.47
CA LEU A 36 -15.79 7.74 -1.37
C LEU A 36 -16.54 7.71 -2.69
N SER A 37 -16.76 8.89 -3.25
CA SER A 37 -17.34 9.02 -4.57
C SER A 37 -16.28 8.72 -5.66
N LYS A 38 -16.64 7.87 -6.62
CA LYS A 38 -15.80 7.57 -7.78
C LYS A 38 -16.02 8.62 -8.88
N THR A 39 -15.44 9.80 -8.71
CA THR A 39 -15.66 10.96 -9.58
C THR A 39 -14.52 11.23 -10.54
N LEU A 40 -13.34 10.65 -10.32
CA LEU A 40 -12.20 10.82 -11.21
C LEU A 40 -12.16 9.73 -12.28
N VAL A 41 -11.88 10.13 -13.52
CA VAL A 41 -11.44 9.23 -14.60
C VAL A 41 -9.92 9.21 -14.54
N VAL A 42 -9.33 8.01 -14.55
CA VAL A 42 -7.88 7.81 -14.49
C VAL A 42 -7.47 6.92 -15.64
N GLU A 43 -6.47 7.36 -16.39
CA GLU A 43 -5.85 6.57 -17.45
C GLU A 43 -4.35 6.48 -17.21
N ALA A 44 -3.75 5.40 -17.72
CA ALA A 44 -2.32 5.17 -17.66
C ALA A 44 -1.85 4.71 -19.04
N SER A 45 -0.65 5.12 -19.45
CA SER A 45 -0.07 4.76 -20.75
C SER A 45 0.29 3.27 -20.97
N PRO A 46 0.61 2.45 -19.95
CA PRO A 46 1.00 1.06 -20.18
C PRO A 46 -0.17 0.20 -20.67
N ARG A 47 0.03 -0.54 -21.75
CA ARG A 47 -0.99 -1.49 -22.25
C ARG A 47 -1.24 -2.61 -21.25
N ALA A 48 -2.44 -3.19 -21.28
CA ALA A 48 -2.76 -4.40 -20.51
C ALA A 48 -1.72 -5.50 -20.79
N GLY A 49 -1.12 -6.04 -19.73
CA GLY A 49 -0.07 -7.06 -19.82
C GLY A 49 1.33 -6.57 -20.21
N GLN A 50 1.52 -5.28 -20.49
CA GLN A 50 2.85 -4.71 -20.74
C GLN A 50 3.75 -4.89 -19.51
N VAL A 51 5.02 -5.22 -19.74
CA VAL A 51 6.03 -5.32 -18.69
C VAL A 51 6.89 -4.05 -18.69
N LEU A 52 7.05 -3.44 -17.52
CA LEU A 52 7.89 -2.27 -17.28
C LEU A 52 9.03 -2.63 -16.32
N HIS A 53 10.22 -2.11 -16.55
CA HIS A 53 11.40 -2.31 -15.72
C HIS A 53 11.55 -1.16 -14.72
N ALA A 54 11.56 -1.52 -13.43
CA ALA A 54 11.77 -0.56 -12.35
C ALA A 54 13.15 0.11 -12.48
N GLY A 55 13.17 1.44 -12.40
CA GLY A 55 14.35 2.28 -12.52
C GLY A 55 14.73 2.66 -13.95
N GLU A 56 13.98 2.19 -14.96
CA GLU A 56 14.27 2.41 -16.38
C GLU A 56 13.06 2.98 -17.12
N ASP A 57 11.91 2.31 -17.02
CA ASP A 57 10.72 2.67 -17.78
C ASP A 57 9.90 3.79 -17.10
N THR A 58 9.11 4.49 -17.92
CA THR A 58 8.20 5.55 -17.47
C THR A 58 6.76 5.22 -17.81
N ILE A 59 5.83 5.76 -17.03
CA ILE A 59 4.39 5.73 -17.28
C ILE A 59 3.86 7.15 -17.30
N THR A 60 2.93 7.43 -18.21
CA THR A 60 2.14 8.66 -18.17
C THR A 60 0.81 8.35 -17.53
N VAL A 61 0.47 9.08 -16.48
CA VAL A 61 -0.83 8.99 -15.80
C VAL A 61 -1.59 10.27 -16.07
N THR A 62 -2.83 10.14 -16.50
CA THR A 62 -3.77 11.25 -16.66
C THR A 62 -4.96 11.06 -15.74
N TRP A 63 -5.52 12.17 -15.26
CA TRP A 63 -6.74 12.16 -14.47
C TRP A 63 -7.60 13.38 -14.80
N SER A 64 -8.90 13.19 -14.77
CA SER A 64 -9.88 14.25 -15.01
C SER A 64 -11.15 14.00 -14.22
N LEU A 65 -11.96 15.05 -14.06
CA LEU A 65 -13.28 14.91 -13.45
C LEU A 65 -14.22 14.23 -14.45
N ASN A 66 -14.91 13.17 -14.02
CA ASN A 66 -15.90 12.48 -14.83
C ASN A 66 -17.00 13.46 -15.26
N THR A 67 -17.34 13.49 -16.54
CA THR A 67 -18.34 14.39 -17.13
C THR A 67 -19.71 14.31 -16.46
N THR A 68 -20.10 13.12 -15.98
CA THR A 68 -21.36 12.94 -15.23
C THR A 68 -21.28 13.51 -13.83
N ALA A 69 -20.11 13.42 -13.18
CA ALA A 69 -19.87 14.06 -11.88
C ALA A 69 -19.78 15.58 -12.04
N ALA A 70 -19.13 16.07 -13.10
CA ALA A 70 -18.98 17.48 -13.43
C ALA A 70 -20.33 18.18 -13.68
N ALA A 71 -21.38 17.43 -14.06
CA ALA A 71 -22.73 17.96 -14.22
C ALA A 71 -23.39 18.36 -12.89
N ALA A 72 -22.93 17.83 -11.75
CA ALA A 72 -23.37 18.26 -10.43
C ALA A 72 -22.57 19.50 -10.01
N ALA A 73 -23.25 20.63 -9.81
CA ALA A 73 -22.61 21.87 -9.39
C ALA A 73 -21.77 21.66 -8.11
N GLY A 74 -20.47 21.95 -8.18
CA GLY A 74 -19.55 21.84 -7.05
C GLY A 74 -19.05 20.43 -6.72
N ALA A 75 -19.16 19.46 -7.64
CA ALA A 75 -18.70 18.08 -7.41
C ALA A 75 -17.24 17.96 -6.96
N ASP A 76 -16.40 18.90 -7.37
CA ASP A 76 -14.97 18.98 -7.07
C ASP A 76 -14.58 20.20 -6.21
N ALA A 77 -15.56 20.93 -5.66
CA ALA A 77 -15.31 22.17 -4.90
C ALA A 77 -14.38 21.95 -3.68
N GLY A 78 -14.44 20.74 -3.12
CA GLY A 78 -13.59 20.31 -2.00
C GLY A 78 -12.17 19.89 -2.41
N TYR A 79 -11.88 19.69 -3.69
CA TYR A 79 -10.63 19.09 -4.13
C TYR A 79 -9.51 20.14 -4.12
N LYS A 80 -8.36 19.79 -3.52
CA LYS A 80 -7.17 20.64 -3.40
C LYS A 80 -5.95 20.00 -4.04
N SER A 81 -5.74 18.72 -3.84
CA SER A 81 -4.70 17.95 -4.51
C SER A 81 -5.22 16.59 -4.98
N VAL A 82 -4.48 15.97 -5.88
CA VAL A 82 -4.69 14.61 -6.35
C VAL A 82 -3.46 13.78 -6.02
N LYS A 83 -3.66 12.73 -5.23
CA LYS A 83 -2.63 11.75 -4.88
C LYS A 83 -2.76 10.53 -5.78
N LEU A 84 -1.73 10.29 -6.59
CA LEU A 84 -1.63 9.16 -7.50
C LEU A 84 -0.86 8.03 -6.82
N THR A 85 -1.38 6.82 -6.92
CA THR A 85 -0.79 5.63 -6.31
C THR A 85 -0.77 4.44 -7.27
N LEU A 86 0.28 3.64 -7.21
CA LEU A 86 0.32 2.31 -7.80
C LEU A 86 -0.27 1.32 -6.80
N CYS A 87 -1.26 0.56 -7.28
CA CYS A 87 -1.98 -0.42 -6.49
C CYS A 87 -1.77 -1.83 -7.04
N TYR A 88 -1.58 -2.82 -6.17
CA TYR A 88 -1.47 -4.22 -6.58
C TYR A 88 -2.77 -4.70 -7.23
N ALA A 89 -2.69 -5.18 -8.48
CA ALA A 89 -3.82 -5.79 -9.17
C ALA A 89 -4.25 -7.11 -8.48
N PRO A 90 -5.53 -7.54 -8.60
CA PRO A 90 -6.05 -8.71 -7.89
C PRO A 90 -5.20 -9.97 -8.03
N ALA A 91 -4.70 -10.26 -9.23
CA ALA A 91 -3.80 -11.39 -9.50
C ALA A 91 -2.53 -11.38 -8.64
N SER A 92 -2.05 -10.20 -8.24
CA SER A 92 -0.86 -10.03 -7.41
C SER A 92 -1.10 -10.05 -5.90
N GLN A 93 -2.36 -10.13 -5.46
CA GLN A 93 -2.76 -10.17 -4.05
C GLN A 93 -2.98 -11.60 -3.53
N VAL A 94 -3.20 -12.58 -4.42
CA VAL A 94 -3.47 -13.98 -4.06
C VAL A 94 -2.34 -14.58 -3.22
N GLY A 95 -2.68 -15.13 -2.06
CA GLY A 95 -1.71 -15.71 -1.12
C GLY A 95 -0.73 -14.71 -0.50
N ARG A 96 -0.94 -13.40 -0.68
CA ARG A 96 -0.06 -12.34 -0.18
C ARG A 96 -0.83 -11.32 0.64
N GLY A 97 -1.06 -11.65 1.91
CA GLY A 97 -1.76 -10.76 2.86
C GLY A 97 -1.13 -9.37 3.01
N TRP A 98 0.17 -9.23 2.72
CA TRP A 98 0.87 -7.94 2.74
C TRP A 98 0.57 -7.04 1.53
N ARG A 99 -0.15 -7.54 0.50
CA ARG A 99 -0.58 -6.79 -0.69
C ARG A 99 -2.10 -6.62 -0.77
N LYS A 100 -2.82 -7.07 0.27
CA LYS A 100 -4.28 -7.21 0.22
C LYS A 100 -4.96 -5.85 0.30
N ALA A 101 -5.95 -5.65 -0.57
CA ALA A 101 -6.82 -4.48 -0.50
C ALA A 101 -7.71 -4.52 0.76
N HIS A 102 -7.91 -3.37 1.38
CA HIS A 102 -8.86 -3.17 2.47
C HIS A 102 -9.74 -1.96 2.19
N ASP A 103 -10.97 -2.01 2.68
CA ASP A 103 -11.93 -0.90 2.53
C ASP A 103 -11.51 0.31 3.35
N GLU A 104 -11.00 0.12 4.57
CA GLU A 104 -10.41 1.21 5.35
C GLU A 104 -9.04 1.59 4.77
N LEU A 105 -8.90 2.82 4.28
CA LEU A 105 -7.71 3.27 3.54
C LEU A 105 -6.43 3.25 4.38
N SER A 106 -6.54 3.45 5.70
CA SER A 106 -5.42 3.33 6.65
C SER A 106 -4.81 1.92 6.66
N ASN A 107 -5.62 0.91 6.31
CA ASN A 107 -5.27 -0.51 6.30
C ASN A 107 -5.09 -1.04 4.87
N ASP A 108 -5.29 -0.23 3.83
CA ASP A 108 -5.18 -0.66 2.43
C ASP A 108 -3.72 -0.88 2.04
N LYS A 109 -3.33 -2.16 1.97
CA LYS A 109 -1.97 -2.55 1.56
C LYS A 109 -1.84 -2.73 0.05
N ALA A 110 -2.93 -2.63 -0.70
CA ALA A 110 -2.85 -2.71 -2.15
C ALA A 110 -2.17 -1.46 -2.73
N CYS A 111 -2.50 -0.27 -2.21
CA CYS A 111 -2.12 1.03 -2.75
C CYS A 111 -1.02 1.74 -1.94
N GLN A 112 0.11 1.07 -1.73
CA GLN A 112 1.20 1.59 -0.88
C GLN A 112 2.20 2.50 -1.60
N HIS A 113 2.28 2.39 -2.93
CA HIS A 113 3.33 3.04 -3.72
C HIS A 113 2.81 4.38 -4.24
N THR A 114 3.30 5.48 -3.70
CA THR A 114 2.89 6.82 -4.16
C THR A 114 3.67 7.19 -5.43
N ILE A 115 2.93 7.57 -6.47
CA ILE A 115 3.48 8.06 -7.74
C ILE A 115 3.85 9.54 -7.60
N ALA A 116 2.86 10.34 -7.23
CA ALA A 116 3.00 11.77 -7.00
C ALA A 116 1.75 12.30 -6.27
N GLU A 117 1.91 13.47 -5.66
CA GLU A 117 0.79 14.32 -5.27
C GLU A 117 0.87 15.64 -6.04
N ARG A 118 -0.22 16.04 -6.69
CA ARG A 118 -0.28 17.22 -7.56
C ARG A 118 -1.43 18.13 -7.15
N PRO A 119 -1.28 19.47 -7.24
CA PRO A 119 -2.41 20.37 -7.06
C PRO A 119 -3.55 20.01 -8.03
N TYR A 120 -4.78 20.08 -7.54
CA TYR A 120 -5.95 19.86 -8.37
C TYR A 120 -6.27 21.14 -9.16
N ALA A 121 -6.47 21.00 -10.48
CA ALA A 121 -6.86 22.08 -11.35
C ALA A 121 -8.27 21.80 -11.90
N ALA A 122 -9.27 22.55 -11.45
CA ALA A 122 -10.67 22.33 -11.83
C ALA A 122 -10.96 22.56 -13.34
N ALA A 123 -10.09 23.29 -14.04
CA ALA A 123 -10.30 23.71 -15.43
C ALA A 123 -9.55 22.84 -16.46
N GLY A 124 -9.01 21.68 -16.10
CA GLY A 124 -8.31 20.83 -17.06
C GLY A 124 -7.90 19.46 -16.54
N ASP A 125 -7.44 18.63 -17.47
CA ASP A 125 -6.93 17.31 -17.17
C ASP A 125 -5.55 17.40 -16.53
N GLY A 126 -5.34 16.63 -15.47
CA GLY A 126 -4.02 16.45 -14.89
C GLY A 126 -3.23 15.42 -15.67
N THR A 127 -1.93 15.66 -15.81
CA THR A 127 -0.98 14.71 -16.42
C THR A 127 0.31 14.66 -15.62
N PHE A 128 0.86 13.46 -15.47
CA PHE A 128 2.15 13.26 -14.82
C PHE A 128 2.90 12.09 -15.42
N VAL A 129 4.18 12.33 -15.75
CA VAL A 129 5.11 11.29 -16.18
C VAL A 129 5.89 10.79 -14.97
N TYR A 130 5.71 9.52 -14.65
CA TYR A 130 6.34 8.83 -13.54
C TYR A 130 7.39 7.84 -14.05
N GLY A 131 8.64 7.99 -13.63
CA GLY A 131 9.63 6.92 -13.75
C GLY A 131 9.33 5.85 -12.71
N VAL A 132 9.18 4.59 -13.13
CA VAL A 132 8.88 3.48 -12.21
C VAL A 132 10.02 3.38 -11.20
N ALA A 133 9.75 3.69 -9.93
CA ALA A 133 10.78 3.74 -8.91
C ALA A 133 11.44 2.37 -8.69
N ARG A 134 12.72 2.39 -8.31
CA ARG A 134 13.58 1.20 -8.17
C ARG A 134 13.10 0.23 -7.07
N ASP A 135 12.36 0.75 -6.10
CA ASP A 135 11.79 0.03 -4.97
C ASP A 135 10.41 -0.57 -5.25
N VAL A 136 9.82 -0.31 -6.42
CA VAL A 136 8.57 -0.95 -6.85
C VAL A 136 8.85 -2.45 -7.11
N PRO A 137 8.27 -3.37 -6.34
CA PRO A 137 8.59 -4.78 -6.46
C PRO A 137 7.87 -5.44 -7.63
N THR A 138 8.37 -6.60 -8.03
CA THR A 138 7.76 -7.39 -9.11
C THR A 138 6.31 -7.77 -8.79
N ALA A 139 5.38 -7.27 -9.59
CA ALA A 139 3.94 -7.53 -9.50
C ALA A 139 3.18 -6.96 -10.71
N SER A 140 1.88 -7.26 -10.78
CA SER A 140 0.91 -6.55 -11.62
C SER A 140 0.29 -5.39 -10.84
N TYR A 141 0.15 -4.24 -11.49
CA TYR A 141 -0.34 -3.00 -10.92
C TYR A 141 -1.43 -2.36 -11.77
N TYR A 142 -2.22 -1.51 -11.12
CA TYR A 142 -3.13 -0.53 -11.71
C TYR A 142 -2.91 0.81 -10.99
N VAL A 143 -3.43 1.91 -11.55
CA VAL A 143 -3.27 3.25 -10.97
C VAL A 143 -4.57 3.68 -10.31
N ARG A 144 -4.47 4.20 -9.09
CA ARG A 144 -5.57 4.87 -8.38
C ARG A 144 -5.20 6.30 -8.04
N ALA A 145 -6.09 7.22 -8.35
CA ALA A 145 -6.02 8.63 -7.98
C ALA A 145 -7.00 8.91 -6.84
N TYR A 146 -6.57 9.65 -5.84
CA TYR A 146 -7.43 10.16 -4.76
C TYR A 146 -7.48 11.68 -4.83
N ALA A 147 -8.66 12.25 -4.81
CA ALA A 147 -8.83 13.67 -4.54
C ALA A 147 -8.72 13.92 -3.05
N LEU A 148 -7.90 14.90 -2.65
CA LEU A 148 -7.68 15.29 -1.28
C LEU A 148 -8.28 16.67 -1.01
N ASP A 149 -8.80 16.87 0.19
CA ASP A 149 -9.23 18.18 0.66
C ASP A 149 -8.07 19.01 1.27
N ALA A 150 -8.39 20.16 1.86
CA ALA A 150 -7.39 21.05 2.48
C ALA A 150 -6.69 20.44 3.71
N SER A 151 -7.27 19.41 4.32
CA SER A 151 -6.67 18.66 5.43
C SER A 151 -5.80 17.49 4.96
N GLY A 152 -5.77 17.21 3.65
CA GLY A 152 -5.11 16.04 3.07
C GLY A 152 -5.93 14.76 3.17
N THR A 153 -7.23 14.86 3.50
CA THR A 153 -8.13 13.71 3.63
C THR A 153 -8.68 13.31 2.28
N GLN A 154 -8.75 12.01 1.98
CA GLN A 154 -9.35 11.52 0.73
C GLN A 154 -10.86 11.78 0.75
N VAL A 155 -11.36 12.47 -0.28
CA VAL A 155 -12.79 12.83 -0.42
C VAL A 155 -13.44 12.22 -1.66
N ALA A 156 -12.63 11.82 -2.65
CA ALA A 156 -13.07 11.10 -3.83
C ALA A 156 -11.93 10.28 -4.43
N TYR A 157 -12.24 9.40 -5.38
CA TYR A 157 -11.23 8.62 -6.07
C TYR A 157 -11.58 8.33 -7.53
N GLY A 158 -10.61 7.77 -8.24
CA GLY A 158 -10.74 7.16 -9.55
C GLY A 158 -9.62 6.14 -9.73
N GLU A 159 -9.81 5.19 -10.63
CA GLU A 159 -8.80 4.15 -10.87
C GLU A 159 -8.95 3.56 -12.28
N THR A 160 -7.83 3.12 -12.84
CA THR A 160 -7.82 2.29 -14.05
C THR A 160 -8.46 0.94 -13.73
N ALA A 161 -9.28 0.39 -14.63
CA ALA A 161 -10.04 -0.85 -14.39
C ALA A 161 -9.11 -2.02 -13.99
N PRO A 162 -9.10 -2.46 -12.71
CA PRO A 162 -8.03 -3.31 -12.19
C PRO A 162 -8.06 -4.76 -12.73
N GLU A 163 -9.21 -5.23 -13.21
CA GLU A 163 -9.35 -6.58 -13.77
C GLU A 163 -9.01 -6.65 -15.27
N GLU A 164 -9.29 -5.58 -16.01
CA GLU A 164 -9.11 -5.52 -17.46
C GLU A 164 -7.81 -4.83 -17.87
N TYR A 165 -7.37 -3.86 -17.06
CA TYR A 165 -6.27 -2.95 -17.36
C TYR A 165 -5.24 -2.95 -16.23
N SER A 166 -4.40 -3.98 -16.22
CA SER A 166 -3.22 -4.04 -15.37
C SER A 166 -1.95 -4.27 -16.19
N PHE A 167 -0.84 -3.70 -15.72
CA PHE A 167 0.48 -3.87 -16.30
C PHE A 167 1.42 -4.50 -15.28
N ALA A 168 2.42 -5.22 -15.76
CA ALA A 168 3.43 -5.85 -14.92
C ALA A 168 4.61 -4.88 -14.73
N VAL A 169 5.13 -4.85 -13.51
CA VAL A 169 6.44 -4.27 -13.22
C VAL A 169 7.40 -5.40 -12.90
N ALA A 170 8.53 -5.44 -13.59
CA ALA A 170 9.72 -6.18 -13.23
C ALA A 170 10.54 -5.31 -12.27
N GLY A 171 10.44 -5.62 -10.97
CA GLY A 171 11.23 -4.96 -9.95
C GLY A 171 12.71 -5.35 -10.02
N ILE A 172 13.58 -4.52 -9.46
CA ILE A 172 15.00 -4.84 -9.36
C ILE A 172 15.17 -5.95 -8.33
N SER A 173 15.49 -7.16 -8.78
CA SER A 173 15.86 -8.25 -7.88
C SER A 173 17.32 -8.11 -7.46
N GLY A 174 17.61 -8.18 -6.16
CA GLY A 174 18.98 -8.33 -5.65
C GLY A 174 19.64 -9.66 -6.05
N VAL A 175 18.91 -10.55 -6.73
CA VAL A 175 19.37 -11.84 -7.23
C VAL A 175 19.99 -11.66 -8.61
N THR A 176 21.23 -11.20 -8.64
CA THR A 176 22.01 -11.04 -9.88
C THR A 176 22.49 -12.40 -10.41
N ALA A 177 22.86 -12.46 -11.70
CA ALA A 177 23.39 -13.69 -12.30
C ALA A 177 24.60 -14.27 -11.51
N PRO A 178 25.58 -13.48 -11.05
CA PRO A 178 26.65 -13.98 -10.19
C PRO A 178 26.15 -14.61 -8.89
N VAL A 179 25.13 -14.02 -8.24
CA VAL A 179 24.53 -14.57 -7.01
C VAL A 179 23.87 -15.93 -7.29
N ARG A 180 23.19 -16.09 -8.43
CA ARG A 180 22.61 -17.38 -8.82
C ARG A 180 23.66 -18.45 -9.07
N VAL A 181 24.75 -18.09 -9.76
CA VAL A 181 25.87 -19.00 -10.01
C VAL A 181 26.54 -19.42 -8.70
N ALA A 182 26.84 -18.46 -7.83
CA ALA A 182 27.44 -18.74 -6.52
C ALA A 182 26.55 -19.65 -5.66
N ALA A 183 25.24 -19.39 -5.62
CA ALA A 183 24.28 -20.25 -4.93
C ALA A 183 24.29 -21.68 -5.47
N GLY A 184 24.32 -21.84 -6.80
CA GLY A 184 24.42 -23.15 -7.45
C GLY A 184 25.69 -23.91 -7.06
N VAL A 185 26.85 -23.25 -7.11
CA VAL A 185 28.15 -23.86 -6.75
C VAL A 185 28.18 -24.27 -5.28
N LEU A 186 27.78 -23.37 -4.37
CA LEU A 186 27.77 -23.66 -2.94
C LEU A 186 26.80 -24.79 -2.59
N SER A 187 25.65 -24.87 -3.27
CA SER A 187 24.71 -25.99 -3.11
C SER A 187 25.29 -27.32 -3.59
N ALA A 188 26.07 -27.35 -4.66
CA ALA A 188 26.72 -28.57 -5.13
C ALA A 188 27.85 -29.00 -4.18
N CYS A 189 28.67 -28.05 -3.73
CA CYS A 189 29.75 -28.31 -2.78
C CYS A 189 29.24 -28.87 -1.45
N SER A 190 28.11 -28.39 -0.93
CA SER A 190 27.54 -28.88 0.34
C SER A 190 27.08 -30.34 0.24
N VAL A 191 26.39 -30.72 -0.84
CA VAL A 191 25.98 -32.10 -1.11
C VAL A 191 27.19 -33.01 -1.29
N ALA A 192 28.19 -32.55 -2.04
CA ALA A 192 29.43 -33.31 -2.23
C ALA A 192 30.19 -33.52 -0.91
N ALA A 193 30.32 -32.47 -0.09
CA ALA A 193 30.97 -32.56 1.23
C ALA A 193 30.23 -33.55 2.15
N LEU A 194 28.90 -33.52 2.15
CA LEU A 194 28.08 -34.47 2.91
C LEU A 194 28.31 -35.91 2.43
N ALA A 195 28.29 -36.15 1.12
CA ALA A 195 28.52 -37.48 0.55
C ALA A 195 29.91 -38.02 0.92
N VAL A 196 30.95 -37.18 0.80
CA VAL A 196 32.32 -37.54 1.20
C VAL A 196 32.36 -37.88 2.69
N PHE A 197 31.74 -37.08 3.56
CA PHE A 197 31.70 -37.34 4.99
C PHE A 197 31.05 -38.69 5.33
N LEU A 198 29.91 -39.01 4.72
CA LEU A 198 29.20 -40.29 4.92
C LEU A 198 30.04 -41.49 4.46
N VAL A 199 30.74 -41.37 3.32
CA VAL A 199 31.65 -42.42 2.84
C VAL A 199 32.81 -42.64 3.80
N LEU A 200 33.41 -41.57 4.32
CA LEU A 200 34.50 -41.65 5.29
C LEU A 200 34.04 -42.26 6.62
N GLU A 201 32.85 -41.90 7.13
CA GLU A 201 32.29 -42.52 8.34
C GLU A 201 32.02 -44.02 8.15
N ASN A 202 31.39 -44.41 7.05
CA ASN A 202 31.09 -45.83 6.80
C ASN A 202 32.37 -46.66 6.67
N ARG A 203 33.42 -46.10 6.07
CA ARG A 203 34.74 -46.75 6.03
C ARG A 203 35.38 -46.91 7.40
N LYS A 204 35.16 -45.98 8.34
CA LYS A 204 35.64 -46.09 9.72
C LYS A 204 34.86 -47.13 10.54
N LYS A 205 33.56 -47.26 10.33
CA LYS A 205 32.71 -48.23 11.06
C LYS A 205 32.96 -49.69 10.64
N ASN A 206 33.37 -49.92 9.40
CA ASN A 206 33.62 -51.25 8.83
C ASN A 206 35.10 -51.67 8.86
N LYS A 207 35.95 -50.95 9.60
CA LYS A 207 37.36 -51.25 9.83
C LYS A 207 37.57 -51.62 11.29
#